data_AF-A0A947SN04-F1
#
_entry.id   AF-A0A947SN04-F1
#
_cell.length_a   1.000
_cell.length_b   1.000
_cell.length_c   1.000
_cell.angle_alpha   90.00
_cell.angle_beta   90.00
_cell.angle_gamma   90.00
#
_symmetry.space_group_name_H-M   'P 1'
#
loop_
_entity.id
_entity.type
_entity.pdbx_description
1 polymer ?
#
loop_
_entity_poly.entity_id
_entity_poly.type
_entity_poly.pdbx_seq_one_letter_code
_entity_poly.pdbx_strand_id
1 'polypeptide(L)' 'MLAEGLRVEQIWIVHSEKGHNFEEEINNFLDKNQDIEIVHRDIVYYGHTNYPCLIIWYRKIDPNWRQRRGPEA' A
#
# COMPACT_ATOMS: atom_id res chain seq x y z
N MET A 1 4.01 -4.42 -25.83
CA MET A 1 3.12 -4.40 -24.65
C MET A 1 3.61 -3.28 -23.75
N LEU A 2 2.81 -2.22 -23.57
CA LEU A 2 3.10 -1.23 -22.54
C LEU A 2 2.52 -1.80 -21.25
N ALA A 3 3.34 -1.94 -20.21
CA ALA A 3 2.83 -2.23 -18.87
C ALA A 3 1.85 -1.09 -18.53
N GLU A 4 0.55 -1.40 -18.47
CA GLU A 4 -0.45 -0.43 -18.03
C GLU A 4 -0.01 0.05 -16.65
N GLY A 5 0.40 1.31 -16.58
CA GLY A 5 0.92 1.91 -15.37
C GLY A 5 -0.06 1.65 -14.23
N LEU A 6 0.42 1.02 -13.16
CA LEU A 6 -0.34 0.78 -11.94
C LEU A 6 -0.94 2.12 -11.48
N ARG A 7 -2.23 2.33 -11.73
CA ARG A 7 -2.95 3.51 -11.25
C ARG A 7 -3.05 3.40 -9.74
N VAL A 8 -2.29 4.24 -9.05
CA VAL A 8 -2.45 4.48 -7.62
C VAL A 8 -3.73 5.28 -7.43
N GLU A 9 -4.58 4.84 -6.49
CA GLU A 9 -5.81 5.55 -6.17
C GLU A 9 -5.65 6.40 -4.91
N GLN A 10 -4.87 5.92 -3.92
CA GLN A 10 -4.76 6.56 -2.61
C GLN A 10 -3.37 6.39 -2.00
N ILE A 11 -3.02 7.30 -1.08
CA ILE A 11 -1.77 7.31 -0.32
C ILE A 11 -2.12 7.33 1.17
N TRP A 12 -1.54 6.41 1.94
CA TRP A 12 -1.62 6.39 3.40
C TRP A 12 -0.24 6.68 3.99
N ILE A 13 -0.17 7.60 4.96
CA ILE A 13 1.07 8.05 5.58
C ILE A 13 0.96 7.85 7.09
N VAL A 14 1.96 7.19 7.67
CA VAL A 14 2.07 6.94 9.12
C VAL A 14 3.36 7.57 9.63
N HIS A 15 3.23 8.53 10.53
CA HIS A 15 4.35 9.07 11.30
C HIS A 15 4.55 8.22 12.54
N SER A 16 5.78 7.79 12.81
CA SER A 16 6.03 7.00 14.01
C SER A 16 7.32 7.33 14.75
N GLU A 17 7.33 6.98 16.03
CA GLU A 17 8.51 7.09 16.89
C GLU A 17 9.56 6.04 16.55
N LYS A 18 10.78 6.28 17.03
CA LYS A 18 11.89 5.35 16.87
C LYS A 18 11.55 4.01 17.54
N GLY A 19 11.68 2.92 16.79
CA GLY A 19 11.41 1.55 17.27
C GLY A 19 10.00 1.04 16.97
N HIS A 20 9.19 1.82 16.26
CA HIS A 20 7.87 1.37 15.85
C HIS A 20 7.92 0.27 14.78
N ASN A 21 6.99 -0.69 14.91
CA ASN A 21 6.87 -1.83 14.03
C ASN A 21 5.95 -1.52 12.84
N PHE A 22 6.54 -1.06 11.73
CA PHE A 22 5.77 -0.78 10.51
C PHE A 22 5.15 -2.02 9.87
N GLU A 23 5.69 -3.22 10.09
CA GLU A 23 5.09 -4.44 9.54
C GLU A 23 3.75 -4.74 10.20
N GLU A 24 3.66 -4.54 11.52
CA GLU A 24 2.41 -4.69 12.26
C GLU A 24 1.36 -3.68 11.79
N GLU A 25 1.74 -2.42 11.54
CA GLU A 25 0.79 -1.44 11.03
C GLU A 25 0.33 -1.70 9.59
N ILE A 26 1.23 -2.21 8.73
CA ILE A 26 0.84 -2.64 7.38
C ILE A 26 -0.18 -3.78 7.47
N ASN A 27 0.05 -4.76 8.34
CA ASN A 27 -0.86 -5.89 8.52
C ASN A 27 -2.21 -5.43 9.08
N ASN A 28 -2.22 -4.58 10.10
CA ASN A 28 -3.45 -3.99 10.65
C ASN A 28 -4.22 -3.18 9.60
N PHE A 29 -3.52 -2.44 8.74
CA PHE A 29 -4.10 -1.70 7.64
C PHE A 29 -4.73 -2.63 6.59
N LEU A 30 -4.03 -3.70 6.20
CA LEU A 30 -4.52 -4.71 5.26
C LEU A 30 -5.73 -5.48 5.82
N ASP A 31 -5.71 -5.85 7.10
CA ASP A 31 -6.81 -6.56 7.76
C ASP A 31 -8.10 -5.72 7.78
N LYS A 32 -7.97 -4.40 7.96
CA LYS A 32 -9.09 -3.45 7.92
C LYS A 32 -9.57 -3.14 6.50
N ASN A 33 -8.73 -3.36 5.48
CA ASN A 33 -8.99 -2.99 4.09
C ASN A 33 -8.77 -4.21 3.18
N GLN A 34 -9.63 -5.21 3.27
CA GLN A 34 -9.49 -6.45 2.49
C GLN A 34 -9.67 -6.26 0.97
N ASP A 35 -10.19 -5.10 0.56
CA ASP A 35 -10.47 -4.72 -0.83
C ASP A 35 -9.36 -3.85 -1.43
N ILE A 36 -8.12 -3.88 -0.92
CA ILE A 36 -7.01 -3.10 -1.49
C ILE A 36 -5.82 -3.97 -1.88
N GLU A 37 -5.03 -3.42 -2.80
CA GLU A 37 -3.72 -3.93 -3.19
C GLU A 37 -2.68 -2.83 -2.97
N ILE A 38 -1.62 -3.15 -2.22
CA ILE A 38 -0.47 -2.26 -2.07
C ILE A 38 0.33 -2.30 -3.36
N VAL A 39 0.44 -1.14 -4.01
CA VAL A 39 1.20 -0.95 -5.25
C VAL A 39 2.67 -0.65 -4.93
N HIS A 40 2.91 0.15 -3.90
CA HIS A 40 4.24 0.53 -3.47
C HIS A 40 4.23 0.88 -1.97
N ARG A 41 5.36 0.71 -1.30
CA ARG A 41 5.56 1.17 0.07
C ARG A 41 6.99 1.68 0.24
N ASP A 42 7.15 2.73 1.01
CA ASP A 42 8.46 3.33 1.32
C ASP A 42 8.53 3.81 2.77
N ILE A 43 9.72 3.82 3.36
CA ILE A 43 9.98 4.33 4.71
C ILE A 43 10.96 5.49 4.60
N VAL A 44 10.45 6.69 4.85
CA VAL A 44 11.19 7.95 4.72
C VAL A 44 11.64 8.44 6.09
N TYR A 45 12.91 8.81 6.21
CA TYR A 45 13.49 9.43 7.40
C TYR A 45 13.69 10.93 7.14
N TYR A 46 12.96 11.79 7.84
CA TYR A 46 13.14 13.23 7.73
C TYR A 46 14.35 13.68 8.57
N GLY A 47 15.34 14.32 7.95
CA GLY A 47 16.61 14.67 8.62
C GLY A 47 16.51 15.61 9.83
N HIS A 48 15.33 16.20 10.08
CA HIS A 48 15.07 17.08 11.24
C HIS A 48 14.28 16.40 12.37
N THR A 49 13.68 15.24 12.10
CA THR A 49 12.84 14.51 13.05
C THR A 49 13.30 13.06 13.05
N ASN A 50 13.73 12.53 14.21
CA ASN A 50 14.12 11.11 14.35
C ASN A 50 12.93 10.13 14.22
N TYR A 51 11.88 10.53 13.51
CA TYR A 51 10.59 9.87 13.39
C TYR A 51 10.45 9.34 11.95
N PRO A 52 10.64 8.03 11.73
CA PRO A 52 10.40 7.45 10.42
C PRO A 52 8.93 7.59 10.00
N CYS A 53 8.71 7.69 8.70
CA CYS A 53 7.39 7.79 8.10
C CYS A 53 7.18 6.65 7.10
N LEU A 54 6.14 5.84 7.29
CA LEU A 54 5.72 4.85 6.31
C LEU A 54 4.76 5.51 5.32
N ILE A 55 5.02 5.34 4.03
CA ILE A 55 4.16 5.78 2.94
C ILE A 55 3.71 4.53 2.18
N ILE A 56 2.39 4.34 2.07
CA ILE A 56 1.78 3.24 1.30
C ILE A 56 0.98 3.85 0.16
N TRP A 57 1.29 3.44 -1.07
CA TRP A 57 0.45 3.70 -2.23
C TRP A 57 -0.35 2.45 -2.54
N TYR A 58 -1.66 2.59 -2.62
CA TYR A 58 -2.56 1.47 -2.83
C TYR A 58 -3.68 1.81 -3.80
N ARG A 59 -4.36 0.77 -4.27
CA ARG A 59 -5.57 0.84 -5.07
C ARG A 59 -6.62 -0.10 -4.51
N LYS A 60 -7.89 0.17 -4.75
CA LYS A 60 -8.95 -0.80 -4.50
C LYS A 60 -8.89 -1.91 -5.54
N ILE A 61 -9.10 -3.13 -5.06
CA ILE A 61 -9.36 -4.29 -5.89
C ILE A 61 -10.84 -4.22 -6.26
N ASP A 62 -11.13 -4.02 -7.54
CA ASP A 62 -12.49 -4.20 -8.04
C ASP A 62 -12.90 -5.66 -7.72
N PRO A 63 -14.00 -5.91 -6.98
CA PRO A 63 -14.41 -7.27 -6.64
C PRO A 63 -14.67 -8.14 -7.88
N ASN A 64 -14.95 -7.53 -9.03
CA ASN A 64 -15.10 -8.21 -10.32
C ASN A 64 -13.77 -8.36 -11.09
N TRP A 65 -12.66 -7.78 -10.62
CA TRP A 65 -11.34 -7.91 -11.24
C TRP A 65 -10.93 -9.38 -11.41
N ARG A 66 -11.16 -10.19 -10.37
CA ARG A 66 -10.87 -11.64 -10.41
C ARG A 66 -11.77 -12.40 -11.40
N GLN A 67 -13.00 -11.93 -11.62
CA GLN A 67 -13.94 -12.55 -12.57
C GLN A 67 -13.66 -12.17 -14.03
N ARG A 68 -13.06 -11.00 -14.29
CA ARG A 68 -12.69 -10.55 -15.64
C ARG A 68 -11.48 -11.28 -16.20
N ARG A 69 -10.65 -11.89 -15.34
CA ARG A 69 -9.71 -12.94 -15.76
C ARG A 69 -10.48 -14.25 -15.82
N GLY A 70 -11.24 -14.45 -16.89
CA GLY A 70 -11.67 -15.81 -17.27
C GLY A 70 -10.45 -16.73 -17.39
N PRO A 71 -10.63 -18.06 -17.36
CA PRO A 71 -9.52 -19.00 -17.57
C PRO A 71 -8.83 -18.60 -18.87
N GLU A 72 -7.53 -18.33 -18.77
CA GLU A 72 -6.70 -17.70 -19.80
C GLU A 72 -6.98 -18.26 -21.21
N ALA A 73 -7.31 -17.36 -22.14
CA ALA A 73 -7.32 -17.58 -23.58
C ALA A 73 -6.01 -17.04 -24.17
#